data_AF-T0LV79-F1
#
_entry.id   AF-T0LV79-F1
#
_cell.length_a   1.000
_cell.length_b   1.000
_cell.length_c   1.000
_cell.angle_alpha   90.00
_cell.angle_beta   90.00
_cell.angle_gamma   90.00
#
_symmetry.space_group_name_H-M   'P 1'
#
loop_
_entity.id
_entity.type
_entity.pdbx_description
1 polymer ?
#
loop_
_entity_poly.entity_id
_entity_poly.type
_entity_poly.pdbx_seq_one_letter_code
_entity_poly.pdbx_strand_id
1 'polypeptide(L)'
;MLKSHVRKDIETLSQSERDTVIRAFDYIGKLSPEDPNSFFALVSYHGLPGPEGNSQKMYCPHGNVLFPTWHRAYLLRVEKALQSAPGCGHLALPYWNQTSESSLKGGLPSIFTNKSYTFASGDTINNPLYSYTMQKAVDGLKYSSNATHSKPVGHTTVRYPFSGRVASEEVEEVKSRNSSLEALPHKTITGALDENIRKWLASGYFPGVAENYRQSLEAPSYTVFSNIASAQEWNTNNAENPQVPTVVPLELPHNSMHLAIGGFQVPGAPSVHAASQGDMGENETAAFDPIFYFHHCFIDYMFWKWQDQHGQKDHLDITPGMHGTKGADIDTPLEPFTMTDPNTGTERWMTSKDVIDTVKLGYDYAKPQWQKFNVTVREADAVNAPKLTVSGINRSKIRGSFIVSTWVKGQNGEPEKVIDIKPILSRWEVDSCENCQNYLDVRSHTQLTKFTEEEIEDMDFFALVHTREHPDGIDTIDGRPIEVELGALRGWM
;
A
#
# COMPACT_ATOMS: atom_id res chain seq x y z
N MET A 1 33.16 -12.61 1.07
CA MET A 1 31.90 -11.86 1.17
C MET A 1 31.03 -12.28 0.00
N LEU A 2 29.79 -12.70 0.24
CA LEU A 2 28.82 -12.84 -0.85
C LEU A 2 28.67 -11.47 -1.53
N LYS A 3 28.62 -11.44 -2.86
CA LYS A 3 28.44 -10.19 -3.61
C LYS A 3 27.01 -9.73 -3.37
N SER A 4 26.82 -8.67 -2.59
CA SER A 4 25.49 -8.14 -2.28
C SER A 4 24.81 -7.67 -3.57
N HIS A 5 23.59 -8.14 -3.81
CA HIS A 5 22.73 -7.63 -4.88
C HIS A 5 22.27 -6.22 -4.50
N VAL A 6 22.35 -5.26 -5.42
CA VAL A 6 21.98 -3.87 -5.12
C VAL A 6 20.66 -3.55 -5.80
N ARG A 7 19.58 -3.42 -5.00
CA ARG A 7 18.28 -2.98 -5.46
C ARG A 7 18.34 -1.49 -5.81
N LYS A 8 17.79 -1.12 -6.97
CA LYS A 8 17.85 0.23 -7.55
C LYS A 8 16.46 0.72 -7.91
N ASP A 9 16.34 2.03 -8.08
CA ASP A 9 15.16 2.64 -8.67
C ASP A 9 15.02 2.16 -10.12
N ILE A 10 13.84 1.63 -10.47
CA ILE A 10 13.54 1.10 -11.80
C ILE A 10 13.78 2.11 -12.91
N GLU A 11 13.58 3.40 -12.64
CA GLU A 11 13.80 4.48 -13.62
C GLU A 11 15.29 4.75 -13.88
N THR A 12 16.17 4.34 -12.96
CA THR A 12 17.62 4.56 -13.04
C THR A 12 18.40 3.36 -13.57
N LEU A 13 17.71 2.24 -13.84
CA LEU A 13 18.34 1.05 -14.37
C LEU A 13 18.99 1.33 -15.73
N SER A 14 20.11 0.66 -16.01
CA SER A 14 20.65 0.56 -17.37
C SER A 14 19.72 -0.28 -18.27
N GLN A 15 19.89 -0.19 -19.59
CA GLN A 15 19.12 -1.02 -20.53
C GLN A 15 19.29 -2.52 -20.26
N SER A 16 20.52 -2.97 -19.96
CA SER A 16 20.78 -4.37 -19.63
C SER A 16 20.09 -4.83 -18.34
N GLU A 17 20.02 -3.96 -17.33
CA GLU A 17 19.31 -4.28 -16.09
C GLU A 17 17.79 -4.36 -16.31
N ARG A 18 17.22 -3.43 -17.09
CA ARG A 18 15.80 -3.49 -17.48
C ARG A 18 15.49 -4.75 -18.29
N ASP A 19 16.34 -5.11 -19.26
CA ASP A 19 16.18 -6.32 -20.05
C ASP A 19 16.18 -7.58 -19.15
N THR A 20 17.04 -7.63 -18.14
CA THR A 20 17.06 -8.74 -17.16
C THR A 20 15.78 -8.79 -16.33
N VAL A 21 15.27 -7.64 -15.86
CA VAL A 21 14.00 -7.58 -15.11
C VAL A 21 12.84 -8.07 -15.97
N ILE A 22 12.71 -7.55 -17.19
CA ILE A 22 11.64 -7.94 -18.11
C ILE A 22 11.70 -9.43 -18.44
N ARG A 23 12.90 -9.96 -18.72
CA ARG A 23 13.09 -11.40 -18.99
C ARG A 23 12.70 -12.26 -17.79
N ALA A 24 13.06 -11.86 -16.58
CA ALA A 24 12.76 -12.61 -15.38
C ALA A 24 11.25 -12.67 -15.09
N PHE A 25 10.55 -11.53 -15.21
CA PHE A 25 9.09 -11.48 -15.03
C PHE A 25 8.34 -12.22 -16.15
N ASP A 26 8.78 -12.10 -17.40
CA ASP A 26 8.22 -12.87 -18.53
C ASP A 26 8.38 -14.39 -18.31
N TYR A 27 9.54 -14.81 -17.80
CA TYR A 27 9.82 -16.21 -17.49
C TYR A 27 8.87 -16.75 -16.41
N ILE A 28 8.83 -16.13 -15.23
CA ILE A 28 7.99 -16.64 -14.14
C ILE A 28 6.49 -16.52 -14.45
N GLY A 29 6.09 -15.55 -15.27
CA GLY A 29 4.70 -15.40 -15.74
C GLY A 29 4.26 -16.48 -16.73
N LYS A 30 5.20 -17.25 -17.30
CA LYS A 30 4.93 -18.35 -18.24
C LYS A 30 5.07 -19.74 -17.62
N LEU A 31 5.65 -19.87 -16.43
CA LEU A 31 5.73 -21.13 -15.71
C LEU A 31 4.32 -21.68 -15.43
N SER A 32 4.19 -23.00 -15.30
CA SER A 32 2.91 -23.61 -14.92
C SER A 32 2.47 -23.09 -13.55
N PRO A 33 1.17 -22.84 -13.31
CA PRO A 33 0.67 -22.38 -12.00
C PRO A 33 1.01 -23.30 -10.82
N GLU A 34 1.38 -24.55 -11.10
CA GLU A 34 1.82 -25.55 -10.13
C GLU A 34 3.32 -25.46 -9.82
N ASP A 35 4.10 -24.77 -10.65
CA ASP A 35 5.50 -24.49 -10.36
C ASP A 35 5.57 -23.49 -9.20
N PRO A 36 6.32 -23.79 -8.12
CA PRO A 36 6.40 -22.90 -6.97
C PRO A 36 7.01 -21.53 -7.30
N ASN A 37 7.81 -21.41 -8.37
CA ASN A 37 8.37 -20.15 -8.86
C ASN A 37 7.49 -19.43 -9.87
N SER A 38 6.34 -19.99 -10.26
CA SER A 38 5.41 -19.29 -11.14
C SER A 38 4.87 -18.04 -10.48
N PHE A 39 4.59 -17.02 -11.29
CA PHE A 39 3.96 -15.80 -10.80
C PHE A 39 2.65 -16.11 -10.08
N PHE A 40 1.82 -17.01 -10.62
CA PHE A 40 0.57 -17.44 -9.98
C PHE A 40 0.78 -18.03 -8.58
N ALA A 41 1.75 -18.94 -8.42
CA ALA A 41 2.06 -19.52 -7.12
C ALA A 41 2.56 -18.47 -6.12
N LEU A 42 3.39 -17.52 -6.56
CA LEU A 42 3.87 -16.45 -5.69
C LEU A 42 2.76 -15.52 -5.20
N VAL A 43 1.75 -15.24 -6.03
CA VAL A 43 0.60 -14.40 -5.65
C VAL A 43 -0.21 -15.01 -4.50
N SER A 44 -0.33 -16.34 -4.47
CA SER A 44 -1.08 -17.09 -3.46
C SER A 44 -0.59 -16.87 -2.02
N TYR A 45 0.65 -16.39 -1.84
CA TYR A 45 1.17 -16.05 -0.52
C TYR A 45 0.54 -14.78 0.05
N HIS A 46 0.20 -13.79 -0.77
CA HIS A 46 -0.39 -12.54 -0.30
C HIS A 46 -1.91 -12.55 -0.33
N GLY A 47 -2.46 -12.96 -1.47
CA GLY A 47 -3.86 -12.78 -1.82
C GLY A 47 -4.61 -14.11 -1.96
N LEU A 48 -5.56 -14.11 -2.89
CA LEU A 48 -6.20 -15.32 -3.38
C LEU A 48 -5.37 -15.98 -4.50
N PRO A 49 -5.47 -17.31 -4.71
CA PRO A 49 -6.11 -18.27 -3.81
C PRO A 49 -5.23 -18.43 -2.56
N GLY A 50 -5.78 -18.22 -1.36
CA GLY A 50 -5.03 -18.37 -0.12
C GLY A 50 -4.56 -19.83 0.12
N PRO A 51 -3.97 -20.13 1.28
CA PRO A 51 -3.55 -21.48 1.63
C PRO A 51 -4.67 -22.52 1.46
N GLU A 52 -4.30 -23.68 0.90
CA GLU A 52 -5.22 -24.80 0.75
C GLU A 52 -5.77 -25.23 2.12
N GLY A 53 -7.09 -25.48 2.17
CA GLY A 53 -7.76 -25.96 3.37
C GLY A 53 -8.10 -24.88 4.41
N ASN A 54 -7.69 -23.62 4.22
CA ASN A 54 -8.15 -22.51 5.07
C ASN A 54 -8.46 -21.26 4.23
N SER A 55 -9.71 -21.12 3.83
CA SER A 55 -10.17 -20.00 3.02
C SER A 55 -10.33 -18.67 3.77
N GLN A 56 -10.11 -18.66 5.09
CA GLN A 56 -10.11 -17.43 5.90
C GLN A 56 -8.69 -16.93 6.21
N LYS A 57 -7.68 -17.79 6.07
CA LYS A 57 -6.28 -17.42 6.26
C LYS A 57 -5.76 -16.78 4.98
N MET A 58 -5.15 -15.61 5.11
CA MET A 58 -4.25 -15.03 4.13
C MET A 58 -2.96 -14.71 4.89
N TYR A 59 -1.80 -15.05 4.33
CA TYR A 59 -0.56 -14.93 5.09
C TYR A 59 -0.12 -13.49 5.31
N CYS A 60 -0.54 -12.55 4.46
CA CYS A 60 -0.11 -11.14 4.54
C CYS A 60 -0.62 -10.45 5.83
N PRO A 61 0.28 -10.04 6.74
CA PRO A 61 -0.10 -9.25 7.90
C PRO A 61 -0.35 -7.80 7.48
N HIS A 62 -1.49 -7.27 7.93
CA HIS A 62 -1.87 -5.86 7.80
C HIS A 62 -2.36 -5.36 9.15
N GLY A 63 -2.07 -4.11 9.49
CA GLY A 63 -2.41 -3.53 10.79
C GLY A 63 -1.69 -4.17 11.98
N ASN A 64 -0.56 -4.85 11.77
CA ASN A 64 0.23 -5.44 12.85
C ASN A 64 1.75 -5.31 12.59
N VAL A 65 2.55 -5.55 13.62
CA VAL A 65 4.01 -5.34 13.61
C VAL A 65 4.81 -6.21 12.66
N LEU A 66 4.21 -7.25 12.06
CA LEU A 66 4.85 -8.08 11.05
C LEU A 66 4.76 -7.50 9.63
N PHE A 67 4.00 -6.42 9.43
CA PHE A 67 3.81 -5.82 8.10
C PHE A 67 5.14 -5.60 7.34
N PRO A 68 6.15 -4.89 7.87
CA PRO A 68 7.40 -4.68 7.13
C PRO A 68 8.22 -5.97 6.94
N THR A 69 8.33 -6.81 7.96
CA THR A 69 9.21 -7.99 7.95
C THR A 69 8.65 -9.12 7.10
N TRP A 70 7.34 -9.33 7.12
CA TRP A 70 6.68 -10.31 6.26
C TRP A 70 6.80 -9.93 4.78
N HIS A 71 6.54 -8.66 4.43
CA HIS A 71 6.68 -8.21 3.04
C HIS A 71 8.14 -8.25 2.57
N ARG A 72 9.12 -8.00 3.44
CA ARG A 72 10.55 -8.24 3.14
C ARG A 72 10.83 -9.72 2.82
N ALA A 73 10.35 -10.64 3.63
CA ALA A 73 10.48 -12.09 3.38
C ALA A 73 9.79 -12.50 2.06
N TYR A 74 8.64 -11.92 1.78
CA TYR A 74 7.91 -12.16 0.54
C TYR A 74 8.70 -11.70 -0.70
N LEU A 75 9.26 -10.48 -0.67
CA LEU A 75 10.09 -9.95 -1.76
C LEU A 75 11.34 -10.80 -1.98
N LEU A 76 11.94 -11.36 -0.92
CA LEU A 76 13.05 -12.30 -1.04
C LEU A 76 12.64 -13.58 -1.80
N ARG A 77 11.48 -14.15 -1.45
CA ARG A 77 10.94 -15.34 -2.13
C ARG A 77 10.68 -15.06 -3.61
N VAL A 78 10.13 -13.90 -3.94
CA VAL A 78 9.86 -13.46 -5.32
C VAL A 78 11.17 -13.21 -6.08
N GLU A 79 12.13 -12.51 -5.47
CA GLU A 79 13.43 -12.25 -6.08
C GLU A 79 14.17 -13.56 -6.39
N LYS A 80 14.08 -14.58 -5.54
CA LYS A 80 14.63 -15.92 -5.81
C LYS A 80 13.95 -16.60 -7.00
N ALA A 81 12.63 -16.47 -7.15
CA ALA A 81 11.94 -16.97 -8.34
C ALA A 81 12.40 -16.25 -9.61
N LEU A 82 12.53 -14.92 -9.57
CA LEU A 82 13.05 -14.12 -10.70
C LEU A 82 14.50 -14.51 -11.06
N GLN A 83 15.34 -14.76 -10.06
CA GLN A 83 16.71 -15.23 -10.24
C GLN A 83 16.80 -16.63 -10.87
N SER A 84 15.73 -17.44 -10.81
CA SER A 84 15.69 -18.76 -11.48
C SER A 84 15.61 -18.66 -13.01
N ALA A 85 15.21 -17.51 -13.55
CA ALA A 85 15.13 -17.31 -14.99
C ALA A 85 16.53 -17.40 -15.64
N PRO A 86 16.67 -18.06 -16.82
CA PRO A 86 17.95 -18.20 -17.49
C PRO A 86 18.69 -16.87 -17.69
N GLY A 87 19.91 -16.78 -17.18
CA GLY A 87 20.76 -15.58 -17.24
C GLY A 87 20.40 -14.47 -16.24
N CYS A 88 19.40 -14.66 -15.37
CA CYS A 88 18.90 -13.64 -14.45
C CYS A 88 19.34 -13.84 -12.99
N GLY A 89 20.23 -14.80 -12.70
CA GLY A 89 20.67 -15.12 -11.33
C GLY A 89 21.38 -13.98 -10.58
N HIS A 90 21.74 -12.89 -11.26
CA HIS A 90 22.33 -11.69 -10.67
C HIS A 90 21.30 -10.57 -10.39
N LEU A 91 20.04 -10.76 -10.74
CA LEU A 91 18.97 -9.77 -10.61
C LEU A 91 18.80 -9.35 -9.14
N ALA A 92 18.70 -8.04 -8.91
CA ALA A 92 18.18 -7.45 -7.70
C ALA A 92 16.82 -6.83 -8.04
N LEU A 93 15.77 -7.14 -7.27
CA LEU A 93 14.43 -6.62 -7.55
C LEU A 93 14.44 -5.09 -7.42
N PRO A 94 14.19 -4.32 -8.49
CA PRO A 94 14.18 -2.86 -8.38
C PRO A 94 12.94 -2.37 -7.65
N TYR A 95 13.01 -1.16 -7.11
CA TYR A 95 11.87 -0.47 -6.50
C TYR A 95 11.36 0.63 -7.43
N TRP A 96 10.08 0.99 -7.29
CA TRP A 96 9.55 2.21 -7.87
C TRP A 96 9.59 3.34 -6.84
N ASN A 97 10.47 4.32 -7.05
CA ASN A 97 10.60 5.46 -6.17
C ASN A 97 9.43 6.44 -6.29
N GLN A 98 8.44 6.27 -5.43
CA GLN A 98 7.21 7.09 -5.41
C GLN A 98 7.44 8.52 -4.88
N THR A 99 8.67 8.86 -4.49
CA THR A 99 9.06 10.20 -4.05
C THR A 99 10.01 10.89 -5.04
N SER A 100 10.29 10.26 -6.19
CA SER A 100 11.15 10.85 -7.22
C SER A 100 10.47 12.03 -7.90
N GLU A 101 11.27 12.97 -8.41
CA GLU A 101 10.76 14.09 -9.23
C GLU A 101 9.96 13.59 -10.43
N SER A 102 10.40 12.47 -11.03
CA SER A 102 9.72 11.82 -12.15
C SER A 102 8.33 11.34 -11.73
N SER A 103 8.20 10.65 -10.59
CA SER A 103 6.89 10.21 -10.09
C SER A 103 5.99 11.38 -9.71
N LEU A 104 6.52 12.40 -9.04
CA LEU A 104 5.77 13.61 -8.65
C LEU A 104 5.22 14.39 -9.86
N LYS A 105 5.99 14.47 -10.96
CA LYS A 105 5.60 15.21 -12.17
C LYS A 105 4.88 14.37 -13.21
N GLY A 106 5.22 13.10 -13.30
CA GLY A 106 4.84 12.19 -14.38
C GLY A 106 3.88 11.08 -13.98
N GLY A 107 3.73 10.76 -12.68
CA GLY A 107 2.89 9.65 -12.23
C GLY A 107 3.64 8.32 -12.27
N LEU A 108 3.13 7.36 -13.03
CA LEU A 108 3.69 6.01 -13.08
C LEU A 108 4.86 5.92 -14.07
N PRO A 109 5.97 5.22 -13.75
CA PRO A 109 7.03 4.96 -14.72
C PRO A 109 6.48 4.26 -15.97
N SER A 110 6.89 4.71 -17.15
CA SER A 110 6.32 4.23 -18.42
C SER A 110 6.51 2.72 -18.67
N ILE A 111 7.49 2.09 -18.01
CA ILE A 111 7.68 0.64 -18.06
C ILE A 111 6.49 -0.13 -17.46
N PHE A 112 5.63 0.51 -16.66
CA PHE A 112 4.41 -0.10 -16.15
C PHE A 112 3.18 0.23 -17.01
N THR A 113 3.26 1.20 -17.93
CA THR A 113 2.13 1.64 -18.76
C THR A 113 2.28 1.28 -20.24
N ASN A 114 3.48 0.94 -20.70
CA ASN A 114 3.72 0.45 -22.06
C ASN A 114 3.26 -1.01 -22.22
N LYS A 115 2.43 -1.28 -23.24
CA LYS A 115 1.93 -2.64 -23.54
C LYS A 115 3.00 -3.60 -24.05
N SER A 116 4.05 -3.07 -24.67
CA SER A 116 5.16 -3.85 -25.21
C SER A 116 6.49 -3.35 -24.67
N TYR A 117 7.50 -4.23 -24.71
CA TYR A 117 8.87 -3.92 -24.36
C TYR A 117 9.81 -4.40 -25.46
N THR A 118 10.73 -3.54 -25.89
CA THR A 118 11.77 -3.86 -26.88
C THR A 118 13.12 -3.97 -26.18
N PHE A 119 13.73 -5.15 -26.28
CA PHE A 119 15.07 -5.44 -25.72
C PHE A 119 16.18 -4.72 -26.49
N ALA A 120 17.37 -4.63 -25.90
CA ALA A 120 18.54 -4.12 -26.61
C ALA A 120 18.91 -4.94 -27.86
N SER A 121 18.50 -6.21 -27.92
CA SER A 121 18.65 -7.07 -29.12
C SER A 121 17.75 -6.65 -30.28
N GLY A 122 16.72 -5.85 -30.04
CA GLY A 122 15.67 -5.48 -31.00
C GLY A 122 14.41 -6.36 -30.91
N ASP A 123 14.46 -7.47 -30.17
CA ASP A 123 13.28 -8.31 -29.95
C ASP A 123 12.21 -7.56 -29.16
N THR A 124 10.93 -7.77 -29.49
CA THR A 124 9.81 -7.13 -28.81
C THR A 124 8.84 -8.18 -28.28
N ILE A 125 8.41 -8.01 -27.03
CA ILE A 125 7.42 -8.85 -26.37
C ILE A 125 6.27 -8.01 -25.80
N ASN A 126 5.17 -8.66 -25.42
CA ASN A 126 4.21 -8.07 -24.51
C ASN A 126 4.92 -7.82 -23.17
N ASN A 127 4.73 -6.64 -22.61
CA ASN A 127 5.43 -6.25 -21.39
C ASN A 127 4.82 -6.97 -20.17
N PRO A 128 5.57 -7.86 -19.49
CA PRO A 128 5.07 -8.59 -18.34
C PRO A 128 4.83 -7.71 -17.11
N LEU A 129 5.28 -6.45 -17.12
CA LEU A 129 5.05 -5.49 -16.03
C LEU A 129 3.81 -4.61 -16.24
N TYR A 130 3.22 -4.65 -17.44
CA TYR A 130 2.00 -3.92 -17.76
C TYR A 130 0.79 -4.50 -17.02
N SER A 131 0.65 -5.82 -17.05
CA SER A 131 -0.43 -6.58 -16.44
C SER A 131 -0.11 -8.08 -16.40
N TYR A 132 -0.77 -8.85 -15.55
CA TYR A 132 -0.71 -10.31 -15.54
C TYR A 132 -2.00 -10.92 -16.10
N THR A 133 -1.88 -11.98 -16.91
CA THR A 133 -3.02 -12.76 -17.42
C THR A 133 -3.14 -14.07 -16.66
N MET A 134 -4.31 -14.31 -16.07
CA MET A 134 -4.62 -15.46 -15.23
C MET A 134 -4.46 -16.77 -16.00
N GLN A 135 -3.48 -17.58 -15.58
CA GLN A 135 -3.26 -18.93 -16.13
C GLN A 135 -4.21 -19.98 -15.51
N LYS A 136 -4.71 -19.70 -14.30
CA LYS A 136 -5.62 -20.56 -13.54
C LYS A 136 -6.71 -19.69 -12.93
N ALA A 137 -7.93 -20.24 -12.85
CA ALA A 137 -9.05 -19.51 -12.26
C ALA A 137 -8.88 -19.37 -10.75
N VAL A 138 -9.26 -18.22 -10.23
CA VAL A 138 -9.50 -18.00 -8.81
C VAL A 138 -10.99 -18.08 -8.59
N ASP A 139 -11.42 -19.02 -7.73
CA ASP A 139 -12.81 -19.14 -7.31
C ASP A 139 -13.00 -18.37 -5.99
N GLY A 140 -13.43 -17.12 -6.10
CA GLY A 140 -13.66 -16.21 -4.98
C GLY A 140 -14.75 -16.70 -4.02
N LEU A 141 -15.71 -17.53 -4.47
CA LEU A 141 -16.75 -18.09 -3.61
C LEU A 141 -16.21 -19.04 -2.53
N LYS A 142 -14.99 -19.55 -2.72
CA LYS A 142 -14.33 -20.32 -1.66
C LYS A 142 -13.96 -19.45 -0.46
N TYR A 143 -13.80 -18.14 -0.65
CA TYR A 143 -13.17 -17.22 0.29
C TYR A 143 -14.10 -16.08 0.77
N SER A 144 -15.16 -15.77 0.01
CA SER A 144 -16.15 -14.74 0.38
C SER A 144 -17.57 -15.20 0.06
N SER A 145 -18.56 -14.61 0.74
CA SER A 145 -19.98 -14.91 0.53
C SER A 145 -20.49 -14.51 -0.86
N ASN A 146 -19.73 -13.68 -1.58
CA ASN A 146 -19.98 -13.30 -2.96
C ASN A 146 -18.79 -13.68 -3.86
N ALA A 147 -19.07 -13.91 -5.16
CA ALA A 147 -18.07 -14.33 -6.15
C ALA A 147 -17.15 -13.18 -6.59
N THR A 148 -17.12 -12.06 -5.87
CA THR A 148 -16.66 -10.80 -6.46
C THR A 148 -15.16 -10.75 -6.75
N HIS A 149 -14.40 -11.62 -6.10
CA HIS A 149 -12.97 -11.82 -6.35
C HIS A 149 -12.66 -12.96 -7.30
N SER A 150 -13.68 -13.64 -7.85
CA SER A 150 -13.43 -14.70 -8.82
C SER A 150 -12.81 -14.12 -10.08
N LYS A 151 -11.71 -14.74 -10.52
CA LYS A 151 -10.98 -14.37 -11.73
C LYS A 151 -10.96 -15.57 -12.67
N PRO A 152 -11.61 -15.53 -13.83
CA PRO A 152 -11.56 -16.63 -14.78
C PRO A 152 -10.18 -16.71 -15.44
N VAL A 153 -9.84 -17.89 -15.98
CA VAL A 153 -8.67 -18.06 -16.85
C VAL A 153 -8.73 -17.06 -17.99
N GLY A 154 -7.59 -16.43 -18.33
CA GLY A 154 -7.49 -15.43 -19.39
C GLY A 154 -7.90 -14.01 -18.96
N HIS A 155 -8.48 -13.82 -17.78
CA HIS A 155 -8.66 -12.47 -17.24
C HIS A 155 -7.29 -11.82 -17.04
N THR A 156 -7.18 -10.53 -17.35
CA THR A 156 -5.95 -9.77 -17.16
C THR A 156 -6.16 -8.73 -16.08
N THR A 157 -5.19 -8.58 -15.18
CA THR A 157 -5.24 -7.59 -14.11
C THR A 157 -5.36 -6.18 -14.68
N VAL A 158 -6.09 -5.32 -13.98
CA VAL A 158 -6.33 -3.95 -14.40
C VAL A 158 -6.07 -2.96 -13.26
N ARG A 159 -5.72 -1.73 -13.66
CA ARG A 159 -5.54 -0.58 -12.77
C ARG A 159 -6.60 0.48 -13.07
N TYR A 160 -6.68 1.53 -12.26
CA TYR A 160 -7.49 2.71 -12.60
C TYR A 160 -7.19 3.18 -14.05
N PRO A 161 -8.20 3.53 -14.87
CA PRO A 161 -9.62 3.66 -14.54
C PRO A 161 -10.49 2.41 -14.81
N PHE A 162 -9.91 1.25 -15.06
CA PHE A 162 -10.68 0.03 -15.29
C PHE A 162 -11.23 -0.59 -13.99
N SER A 163 -12.12 -1.58 -14.14
CA SER A 163 -12.55 -2.44 -13.04
C SER A 163 -12.28 -3.90 -13.36
N GLY A 164 -11.68 -4.61 -12.40
CA GLY A 164 -11.38 -6.03 -12.46
C GLY A 164 -12.49 -6.91 -11.87
N ARG A 165 -13.63 -6.35 -11.46
CA ARG A 165 -14.78 -7.15 -10.97
C ARG A 165 -15.49 -7.84 -12.12
N VAL A 166 -15.16 -9.10 -12.34
CA VAL A 166 -15.63 -9.88 -13.50
C VAL A 166 -16.53 -11.06 -13.15
N ALA A 167 -16.98 -11.13 -11.89
CA ALA A 167 -17.80 -12.22 -11.37
C ALA A 167 -18.81 -11.73 -10.32
N SER A 168 -19.46 -10.60 -10.59
CA SER A 168 -20.57 -10.07 -9.80
C SER A 168 -21.85 -9.97 -10.66
N GLU A 169 -23.00 -9.67 -10.03
CA GLU A 169 -24.25 -9.38 -10.75
C GLU A 169 -24.09 -8.19 -11.72
N GLU A 170 -23.16 -7.29 -11.42
CA GLU A 170 -22.84 -6.08 -12.19
C GLU A 170 -21.85 -6.34 -13.35
N VAL A 171 -21.52 -7.60 -13.65
CA VAL A 171 -20.45 -7.93 -14.61
C VAL A 171 -20.68 -7.34 -16.00
N GLU A 172 -21.92 -7.24 -16.46
CA GLU A 172 -22.24 -6.66 -17.78
C GLU A 172 -22.03 -5.13 -17.81
N GLU A 173 -22.32 -4.42 -16.71
CA GLU A 173 -22.03 -3.00 -16.58
C GLU A 173 -20.52 -2.75 -16.54
N VAL A 174 -19.78 -3.58 -15.81
CA VAL A 174 -18.31 -3.53 -15.77
C VAL A 174 -17.72 -3.77 -17.15
N LYS A 175 -18.18 -4.79 -17.88
CA LYS A 175 -17.74 -5.08 -19.25
C LYS A 175 -18.03 -3.92 -20.20
N SER A 176 -19.23 -3.37 -20.17
CA SER A 176 -19.64 -2.24 -21.02
C SER A 176 -18.76 -1.01 -20.78
N ARG A 177 -18.52 -0.68 -19.50
CA ARG A 177 -17.64 0.43 -19.10
C ARG A 177 -16.19 0.20 -19.53
N ASN A 178 -15.63 -0.97 -19.26
CA ASN A 178 -14.26 -1.30 -19.66
C ASN A 178 -14.12 -1.24 -21.19
N SER A 179 -15.11 -1.73 -21.95
CA SER A 179 -15.11 -1.66 -23.42
C SER A 179 -15.12 -0.21 -23.92
N SER A 180 -15.87 0.66 -23.26
CA SER A 180 -15.90 2.10 -23.56
C SER A 180 -14.55 2.77 -23.29
N LEU A 181 -13.86 2.36 -22.23
CA LEU A 181 -12.50 2.81 -21.92
C LEU A 181 -11.47 2.29 -22.93
N GLU A 182 -11.55 1.01 -23.32
CA GLU A 182 -10.66 0.38 -24.30
C GLU A 182 -10.74 1.01 -25.69
N ALA A 183 -11.88 1.61 -26.04
CA ALA A 183 -12.06 2.36 -27.28
C ALA A 183 -11.32 3.71 -27.29
N LEU A 184 -10.87 4.21 -26.13
CA LEU A 184 -10.10 5.45 -26.03
C LEU A 184 -8.62 5.23 -26.43
N PRO A 185 -7.92 6.29 -26.89
CA PRO A 185 -6.48 6.21 -27.11
C PRO A 185 -5.74 5.78 -25.83
N HIS A 186 -4.77 4.88 -25.95
CA HIS A 186 -3.99 4.36 -24.82
C HIS A 186 -3.39 5.46 -23.93
N LYS A 187 -2.94 6.56 -24.54
CA LYS A 187 -2.39 7.73 -23.83
C LYS A 187 -3.44 8.44 -22.96
N THR A 188 -4.71 8.44 -23.35
CA THR A 188 -5.80 9.02 -22.55
C THR A 188 -6.02 8.19 -21.29
N ILE A 189 -6.02 6.87 -21.42
CA ILE A 189 -6.24 5.93 -20.31
C ILE A 189 -5.09 6.01 -19.31
N THR A 190 -3.85 5.93 -19.81
CA THR A 190 -2.64 6.02 -18.97
C THR A 190 -2.49 7.42 -18.36
N GLY A 191 -2.85 8.47 -19.08
CA GLY A 191 -2.88 9.83 -18.56
C GLY A 191 -3.83 10.02 -17.38
N ALA A 192 -4.99 9.33 -17.36
CA ALA A 192 -5.90 9.35 -16.21
C ALA A 192 -5.26 8.70 -14.98
N LEU A 193 -4.59 7.55 -15.14
CA LEU A 193 -3.85 6.89 -14.06
C LEU A 193 -2.72 7.76 -13.53
N ASP A 194 -1.91 8.33 -14.42
CA ASP A 194 -0.80 9.22 -14.05
C ASP A 194 -1.30 10.47 -13.32
N GLU A 195 -2.40 11.07 -13.78
CA GLU A 195 -3.03 12.19 -13.08
C GLU A 195 -3.52 11.81 -11.69
N ASN A 196 -4.19 10.67 -11.55
CA ASN A 196 -4.65 10.19 -10.25
C ASN A 196 -3.48 9.97 -9.29
N ILE A 197 -2.42 9.27 -9.74
CA ILE A 197 -1.22 9.04 -8.94
C ILE A 197 -0.57 10.36 -8.51
N ARG A 198 -0.41 11.32 -9.42
CA ARG A 198 0.17 12.63 -9.07
C ARG A 198 -0.65 13.38 -8.03
N LYS A 199 -1.98 13.32 -8.11
CA LYS A 199 -2.88 13.92 -7.11
C LYS A 199 -2.69 13.29 -5.72
N TRP A 200 -2.53 11.97 -5.66
CA TRP A 200 -2.23 11.26 -4.40
C TRP A 200 -0.84 11.59 -3.86
N LEU A 201 0.18 11.66 -4.72
CA LEU A 201 1.54 11.97 -4.31
C LEU A 201 1.70 13.43 -3.82
N ALA A 202 1.00 14.37 -4.44
CA ALA A 202 1.09 15.79 -4.16
C ALA A 202 0.48 16.16 -2.79
N SER A 203 1.12 17.11 -2.10
CA SER A 203 0.56 17.71 -0.89
C SER A 203 -0.34 18.91 -1.24
N GLY A 204 -1.45 19.04 -0.52
CA GLY A 204 -2.35 20.19 -0.57
C GLY A 204 -2.46 20.82 0.82
N TYR A 205 -3.69 21.03 1.32
CA TYR A 205 -3.92 21.27 2.75
C TYR A 205 -3.66 20.02 3.59
N PHE A 206 -3.84 18.83 3.03
CA PHE A 206 -3.40 17.55 3.63
C PHE A 206 -1.96 17.17 3.22
N PRO A 207 -1.26 16.33 4.00
CA PRO A 207 0.01 15.74 3.58
C PRO A 207 -0.23 14.66 2.50
N GLY A 208 0.34 14.86 1.32
CA GLY A 208 0.30 13.88 0.23
C GLY A 208 1.15 12.65 0.54
N VAL A 209 1.02 11.61 -0.28
CA VAL A 209 1.74 10.33 -0.05
C VAL A 209 3.26 10.51 0.03
N ALA A 210 3.84 11.39 -0.80
CA ALA A 210 5.28 11.63 -0.76
C ALA A 210 5.74 12.24 0.57
N GLU A 211 4.92 13.13 1.15
CA GLU A 211 5.17 13.70 2.47
C GLU A 211 4.90 12.68 3.58
N ASN A 212 3.88 11.82 3.46
CA ASN A 212 3.62 10.74 4.41
C ASN A 212 4.77 9.74 4.49
N TYR A 213 5.46 9.44 3.38
CA TYR A 213 6.69 8.65 3.41
C TYR A 213 7.82 9.34 4.18
N ARG A 214 7.93 10.67 4.08
CA ARG A 214 8.91 11.41 4.86
C ARG A 214 8.53 11.40 6.35
N GLN A 215 7.28 11.67 6.68
CA GLN A 215 6.78 11.69 8.05
C GLN A 215 6.89 10.32 8.73
N SER A 216 6.73 9.22 8.00
CA SER A 216 6.90 7.89 8.59
C SER A 216 8.33 7.60 9.01
N LEU A 217 9.32 8.21 8.36
CA LEU A 217 10.71 8.10 8.80
C LEU A 217 10.96 8.77 10.16
N GLU A 218 10.06 9.64 10.65
CA GLU A 218 10.19 10.29 11.96
C GLU A 218 9.51 9.49 13.09
N ALA A 219 8.92 8.33 12.79
CA ALA A 219 8.23 7.52 13.80
C ALA A 219 9.23 7.04 14.88
N PRO A 220 8.94 7.25 16.18
CA PRO A 220 9.93 7.14 17.25
C PRO A 220 10.29 5.70 17.66
N SER A 221 9.51 4.71 17.23
CA SER A 221 9.78 3.29 17.50
C SER A 221 9.25 2.41 16.38
N TYR A 222 9.81 1.20 16.26
CA TYR A 222 9.40 0.26 15.21
C TYR A 222 7.91 -0.08 15.29
N THR A 223 7.34 -0.21 16.50
CA THR A 223 5.94 -0.59 16.69
C THR A 223 4.97 0.40 16.06
N VAL A 224 5.19 1.71 16.23
CA VAL A 224 4.32 2.75 15.65
C VAL A 224 4.75 3.14 14.23
N PHE A 225 5.99 2.88 13.85
CA PHE A 225 6.45 2.96 12.46
C PHE A 225 5.78 1.92 11.59
N SER A 226 5.63 0.68 12.07
CA SER A 226 5.38 -0.46 11.20
C SER A 226 3.94 -0.57 10.70
N ASN A 227 2.94 -0.13 11.46
CA ASN A 227 1.54 -0.46 11.17
C ASN A 227 0.51 0.58 11.64
N ILE A 228 -0.66 0.57 10.99
CA ILE A 228 -1.76 1.50 11.27
C ILE A 228 -2.36 1.34 12.67
N ALA A 229 -2.48 0.11 13.21
CA ALA A 229 -3.19 -0.12 14.46
C ALA A 229 -2.42 0.44 15.66
N SER A 230 -1.10 0.25 15.66
CA SER A 230 -0.23 0.76 16.72
C SER A 230 -0.08 2.28 16.64
N ALA A 231 0.02 2.85 15.43
CA ALA A 231 0.05 4.30 15.26
C ALA A 231 -1.29 4.94 15.66
N GLN A 232 -2.44 4.31 15.33
CA GLN A 232 -3.76 4.78 15.76
C GLN A 232 -3.84 4.83 17.28
N GLU A 233 -3.46 3.75 17.98
CA GLU A 233 -3.46 3.72 19.45
C GLU A 233 -2.53 4.79 20.04
N TRP A 234 -1.30 4.92 19.53
CA TRP A 234 -0.37 5.95 19.96
C TRP A 234 -0.96 7.36 19.81
N ASN A 235 -1.56 7.64 18.67
CA ASN A 235 -2.14 8.94 18.37
C ASN A 235 -3.39 9.21 19.23
N THR A 236 -4.23 8.20 19.47
CA THR A 236 -5.39 8.29 20.38
C THR A 236 -4.95 8.60 21.80
N ASN A 237 -3.95 7.88 22.32
CA ASN A 237 -3.45 8.09 23.68
C ASN A 237 -2.79 9.47 23.88
N ASN A 238 -2.39 10.12 22.78
CA ASN A 238 -1.77 11.45 22.79
C ASN A 238 -2.66 12.53 22.15
N ALA A 239 -3.95 12.27 21.92
CA ALA A 239 -4.84 13.20 21.20
C ALA A 239 -4.94 14.58 21.90
N GLU A 240 -4.96 14.59 23.22
CA GLU A 240 -5.03 15.81 24.05
C GLU A 240 -3.65 16.44 24.36
N ASN A 241 -2.56 15.83 23.88
CA ASN A 241 -1.21 16.34 24.11
C ASN A 241 -0.64 16.96 22.81
N PRO A 242 -0.68 18.28 22.64
CA PRO A 242 -0.23 18.93 21.42
C PRO A 242 1.32 18.98 21.31
N GLN A 243 2.05 18.64 22.38
CA GLN A 243 3.51 18.56 22.37
C GLN A 243 4.04 17.26 21.76
N VAL A 244 3.19 16.24 21.63
CA VAL A 244 3.54 14.97 21.00
C VAL A 244 2.97 14.97 19.58
N PRO A 245 3.77 15.07 18.52
CA PRO A 245 3.24 15.05 17.15
C PRO A 245 2.49 13.75 16.83
N THR A 246 1.56 13.81 15.88
CA THR A 246 0.93 12.60 15.35
C THR A 246 1.94 11.76 14.58
N VAL A 247 1.99 10.46 14.86
CA VAL A 247 2.83 9.50 14.14
C VAL A 247 2.15 9.07 12.85
N VAL A 248 2.91 9.03 11.76
CA VAL A 248 2.52 8.42 10.49
C VAL A 248 3.22 7.06 10.37
N PRO A 249 2.49 5.93 10.29
CA PRO A 249 3.12 4.64 10.07
C PRO A 249 3.49 4.48 8.58
N LEU A 250 4.47 3.62 8.28
CA LEU A 250 4.84 3.21 6.93
C LEU A 250 3.65 2.62 6.14
N GLU A 251 2.76 1.92 6.84
CA GLU A 251 1.58 1.29 6.24
C GLU A 251 0.57 2.32 5.69
N LEU A 252 0.58 3.59 6.15
CA LEU A 252 -0.33 4.63 5.63
C LEU A 252 -0.02 5.05 4.17
N PRO A 253 1.20 5.51 3.82
CA PRO A 253 1.52 5.82 2.42
C PRO A 253 1.49 4.56 1.53
N HIS A 254 1.76 3.37 2.08
CA HIS A 254 1.52 2.09 1.39
C HIS A 254 0.04 1.93 0.97
N ASN A 255 -0.89 2.02 1.93
CA ASN A 255 -2.32 1.90 1.66
C ASN A 255 -2.79 2.93 0.62
N SER A 256 -2.28 4.15 0.73
CA SER A 256 -2.59 5.24 -0.20
C SER A 256 -2.30 4.87 -1.65
N MET A 257 -1.14 4.26 -1.91
CA MET A 257 -0.74 3.90 -3.27
C MET A 257 -1.49 2.69 -3.80
N HIS A 258 -1.81 1.72 -2.95
CA HIS A 258 -2.75 0.64 -3.29
C HIS A 258 -4.08 1.21 -3.79
N LEU A 259 -4.67 2.14 -3.04
CA LEU A 259 -5.95 2.76 -3.40
C LEU A 259 -5.83 3.62 -4.67
N ALA A 260 -4.77 4.42 -4.81
CA ALA A 260 -4.54 5.27 -5.99
C ALA A 260 -4.43 4.46 -7.29
N ILE A 261 -3.65 3.36 -7.27
CA ILE A 261 -3.48 2.49 -8.45
C ILE A 261 -4.74 1.65 -8.67
N GLY A 262 -5.40 1.26 -7.58
CA GLY A 262 -6.55 0.37 -7.52
C GLY A 262 -7.93 1.00 -7.73
N GLY A 263 -8.01 2.29 -8.05
CA GLY A 263 -9.26 2.90 -8.51
C GLY A 263 -9.83 4.02 -7.66
N PHE A 264 -9.24 4.35 -6.51
CA PHE A 264 -9.71 5.48 -5.71
C PHE A 264 -9.10 6.80 -6.17
N GLN A 265 -9.94 7.82 -6.16
CA GLN A 265 -9.52 9.19 -6.39
C GLN A 265 -9.37 9.93 -5.06
N VAL A 266 -8.51 10.95 -5.05
CA VAL A 266 -8.39 11.87 -3.93
C VAL A 266 -9.74 12.58 -3.72
N PRO A 267 -10.35 12.52 -2.52
CA PRO A 267 -11.57 13.26 -2.21
C PRO A 267 -11.47 14.76 -2.56
N GLY A 268 -12.55 15.32 -3.09
CA GLY A 268 -12.60 16.73 -3.54
C GLY A 268 -12.08 16.99 -4.94
N ALA A 269 -11.42 16.01 -5.57
CA ALA A 269 -11.21 16.05 -7.02
C ALA A 269 -12.52 15.64 -7.75
N PRO A 270 -12.78 16.16 -8.97
CA PRO A 270 -13.89 15.67 -9.78
C PRO A 270 -13.87 14.14 -9.90
N SER A 271 -15.01 13.53 -9.57
CA SER A 271 -15.22 12.09 -9.64
C SER A 271 -15.25 11.67 -11.11
N VAL A 272 -14.16 11.06 -11.58
CA VAL A 272 -13.96 10.63 -12.97
C VAL A 272 -13.65 9.15 -12.91
N HIS A 273 -14.57 8.33 -13.43
CA HIS A 273 -14.53 6.87 -13.32
C HIS A 273 -14.64 6.36 -11.86
N ALA A 274 -15.48 6.99 -11.04
CA ALA A 274 -15.69 6.68 -9.61
C ALA A 274 -15.85 5.18 -9.27
N ALA A 275 -16.44 4.40 -10.18
CA ALA A 275 -16.69 2.98 -9.99
C ALA A 275 -15.47 2.08 -10.33
N SER A 276 -14.27 2.63 -10.60
CA SER A 276 -13.06 1.85 -10.93
C SER A 276 -12.65 0.96 -9.77
N GLN A 277 -12.32 -0.30 -10.06
CA GLN A 277 -11.97 -1.30 -9.04
C GLN A 277 -10.84 -2.18 -9.58
N GLY A 278 -9.66 -1.59 -9.71
CA GLY A 278 -8.45 -2.27 -10.14
C GLY A 278 -7.91 -3.21 -9.06
N ASP A 279 -7.12 -4.20 -9.47
CA ASP A 279 -6.68 -5.30 -8.62
C ASP A 279 -5.84 -4.84 -7.41
N MET A 280 -5.01 -3.79 -7.58
CA MET A 280 -4.20 -3.17 -6.51
C MET A 280 -5.02 -2.57 -5.36
N GLY A 281 -6.32 -2.32 -5.57
CA GLY A 281 -7.13 -1.59 -4.61
C GLY A 281 -7.58 -2.39 -3.41
N GLU A 282 -7.33 -3.70 -3.39
CA GLU A 282 -7.83 -4.64 -2.38
C GLU A 282 -6.80 -5.74 -2.13
N ASN A 283 -6.67 -6.19 -0.88
CA ASN A 283 -5.63 -7.15 -0.50
C ASN A 283 -5.75 -8.51 -1.20
N GLU A 284 -6.98 -8.93 -1.51
CA GLU A 284 -7.31 -10.21 -2.11
C GLU A 284 -6.66 -10.41 -3.49
N THR A 285 -6.52 -9.34 -4.25
CA THR A 285 -6.07 -9.41 -5.65
C THR A 285 -4.84 -8.56 -5.98
N ALA A 286 -4.40 -7.69 -5.07
CA ALA A 286 -3.33 -6.72 -5.37
C ALA A 286 -2.04 -7.36 -5.89
N ALA A 287 -1.63 -8.49 -5.31
CA ALA A 287 -0.40 -9.17 -5.69
C ALA A 287 -0.41 -9.75 -7.11
N PHE A 288 -1.60 -9.94 -7.73
CA PHE A 288 -1.66 -10.33 -9.14
C PHE A 288 -1.12 -9.24 -10.08
N ASP A 289 -1.15 -7.97 -9.67
CA ASP A 289 -0.60 -6.91 -10.49
C ASP A 289 0.93 -6.87 -10.33
N PRO A 290 1.73 -6.99 -11.42
CA PRO A 290 3.19 -6.94 -11.34
C PRO A 290 3.74 -5.69 -10.62
N ILE A 291 3.03 -4.56 -10.64
CA ILE A 291 3.49 -3.33 -9.96
C ILE A 291 3.56 -3.49 -8.43
N PHE A 292 2.77 -4.41 -7.87
CA PHE A 292 2.77 -4.73 -6.44
C PHE A 292 4.20 -4.90 -5.91
N TYR A 293 5.02 -5.69 -6.60
CA TYR A 293 6.36 -6.04 -6.13
C TYR A 293 7.34 -4.85 -6.16
N PHE A 294 7.13 -3.89 -7.06
CA PHE A 294 7.96 -2.68 -7.15
C PHE A 294 7.51 -1.61 -6.14
N HIS A 295 6.21 -1.55 -5.86
CA HIS A 295 5.65 -0.76 -4.77
C HIS A 295 6.16 -1.29 -3.42
N HIS A 296 6.02 -2.58 -3.16
CA HIS A 296 6.48 -3.23 -1.93
C HIS A 296 8.01 -3.20 -1.78
N CYS A 297 8.77 -3.27 -2.87
CA CYS A 297 10.22 -3.08 -2.81
C CYS A 297 10.60 -1.65 -2.38
N PHE A 298 9.77 -0.65 -2.67
CA PHE A 298 9.91 0.71 -2.14
C PHE A 298 9.50 0.80 -0.67
N ILE A 299 8.47 0.08 -0.23
CA ILE A 299 8.13 -0.05 1.20
C ILE A 299 9.30 -0.67 1.97
N ASP A 300 9.92 -1.72 1.44
CA ASP A 300 11.08 -2.36 2.04
C ASP A 300 12.30 -1.42 2.08
N TYR A 301 12.49 -0.60 1.05
CA TYR A 301 13.50 0.46 1.04
C TYR A 301 13.25 1.49 2.15
N MET A 302 12.01 1.94 2.35
CA MET A 302 11.66 2.88 3.40
C MET A 302 11.86 2.28 4.81
N PHE A 303 11.56 0.99 4.98
CA PHE A 303 11.87 0.26 6.20
C PHE A 303 13.38 0.18 6.44
N TRP A 304 14.17 -0.25 5.46
CA TRP A 304 15.63 -0.27 5.54
C TRP A 304 16.21 1.11 5.92
N LYS A 305 15.64 2.19 5.37
CA LYS A 305 16.07 3.54 5.73
C LYS A 305 15.71 3.91 7.16
N TRP A 306 14.49 3.64 7.60
CA TRP A 306 14.10 3.90 8.99
C TRP A 306 15.04 3.17 9.95
N GLN A 307 15.38 1.91 9.65
CA GLN A 307 16.39 1.14 10.39
C GLN A 307 17.76 1.84 10.42
N ASP A 308 18.23 2.38 9.28
CA ASP A 308 19.49 3.15 9.22
C ASP A 308 19.46 4.39 10.12
N GLN A 309 18.37 5.15 10.09
CA GLN A 309 18.22 6.39 10.85
C GLN A 309 18.07 6.17 12.36
N HIS A 310 17.47 5.04 12.76
CA HIS A 310 17.18 4.73 14.16
C HIS A 310 18.17 3.72 14.76
N GLY A 311 19.21 3.32 14.02
CA GLY A 311 20.20 2.34 14.49
C GLY A 311 19.64 0.92 14.68
N GLN A 312 18.56 0.56 13.98
CA GLN A 312 17.85 -0.73 14.11
C GLN A 312 18.13 -1.68 12.94
N LYS A 313 19.37 -1.73 12.46
CA LYS A 313 19.79 -2.59 11.34
C LYS A 313 20.07 -4.04 11.73
N ASP A 314 20.23 -4.32 13.02
CA ASP A 314 20.55 -5.63 13.57
C ASP A 314 19.60 -6.11 14.68
N HIS A 315 18.67 -5.26 15.12
CA HIS A 315 17.60 -5.56 16.07
C HIS A 315 16.34 -4.76 15.73
N LEU A 316 15.19 -5.16 16.28
CA LEU A 316 13.93 -4.41 16.23
C LEU A 316 13.27 -4.46 17.60
N ASP A 317 12.91 -3.29 18.13
CA ASP A 317 12.23 -3.20 19.43
C ASP A 317 10.71 -3.16 19.23
N ILE A 318 10.03 -4.23 19.65
CA ILE A 318 8.58 -4.33 19.61
C ILE A 318 8.03 -4.05 21.02
N THR A 319 7.21 -3.01 21.14
CA THR A 319 6.52 -2.64 22.39
C THR A 319 5.32 -3.56 22.63
N PRO A 320 5.37 -4.48 23.61
CA PRO A 320 4.29 -5.43 23.83
C PRO A 320 3.00 -4.76 24.30
N GLY A 321 1.86 -5.34 23.95
CA GLY A 321 0.54 -4.93 24.45
C GLY A 321 -0.15 -3.85 23.63
N MET A 322 0.56 -3.18 22.71
CA MET A 322 -0.04 -2.30 21.72
C MET A 322 -0.93 -3.08 20.75
N HIS A 323 -1.88 -2.40 20.12
CA HIS A 323 -2.90 -2.98 19.27
C HIS A 323 -2.30 -3.84 18.15
N GLY A 324 -1.32 -3.31 17.41
CA GLY A 324 -0.64 -4.05 16.35
C GLY A 324 0.33 -5.13 16.83
N THR A 325 0.48 -5.36 18.13
CA THR A 325 1.30 -6.45 18.72
C THR A 325 0.48 -7.57 19.34
N LYS A 326 -0.86 -7.44 19.36
CA LYS A 326 -1.69 -8.52 19.91
C LYS A 326 -1.65 -9.72 18.95
N GLY A 327 -1.13 -10.84 19.45
CA GLY A 327 -0.98 -12.08 18.68
C GLY A 327 0.20 -12.10 17.70
N ALA A 328 1.08 -11.09 17.73
CA ALA A 328 2.25 -11.02 16.86
C ALA A 328 3.43 -10.32 17.55
N ASP A 329 4.59 -10.97 17.49
CA ASP A 329 5.86 -10.51 18.05
C ASP A 329 7.04 -10.84 17.12
N ILE A 330 8.27 -10.60 17.59
CA ILE A 330 9.48 -10.78 16.79
C ILE A 330 9.77 -12.26 16.46
N ASP A 331 9.23 -13.20 17.23
CA ASP A 331 9.40 -14.66 17.11
C ASP A 331 8.25 -15.32 16.34
N THR A 332 7.19 -14.56 16.04
CA THR A 332 6.04 -15.05 15.30
C THR A 332 6.45 -15.50 13.90
N PRO A 333 6.05 -16.71 13.45
CA PRO A 333 6.36 -17.22 12.12
C PRO A 333 5.89 -16.28 11.00
N LEU A 334 6.80 -15.98 10.06
CA LEU A 334 6.51 -15.31 8.79
C LEU A 334 6.06 -16.35 7.76
N GLU A 335 4.96 -17.05 8.03
CA GLU A 335 4.43 -18.06 7.12
C GLU A 335 4.15 -17.48 5.73
N PRO A 336 4.33 -18.24 4.64
CA PRO A 336 4.80 -19.63 4.57
C PRO A 336 6.31 -19.73 4.32
N PHE A 337 7.11 -18.73 4.72
CA PHE A 337 8.52 -18.69 4.38
C PHE A 337 9.34 -19.53 5.35
N THR A 338 10.07 -20.52 4.82
CA THR A 338 11.00 -21.36 5.59
C THR A 338 12.44 -21.00 5.31
N MET A 339 13.32 -21.37 6.24
CA MET A 339 14.76 -21.33 6.08
C MET A 339 15.41 -22.54 6.74
N THR A 340 16.61 -22.90 6.27
CA THR A 340 17.47 -23.84 7.00
C THR A 340 18.16 -23.09 8.13
N ASP A 341 17.93 -23.52 9.36
CA ASP A 341 18.58 -22.93 10.54
C ASP A 341 20.11 -23.16 10.45
N PRO A 342 20.92 -22.10 10.51
CA PRO A 342 22.37 -22.22 10.36
C PRO A 342 23.05 -22.95 11.53
N ASN A 343 22.40 -23.03 12.70
CA ASN A 343 22.95 -23.67 13.89
C ASN A 343 22.59 -25.15 13.96
N THR A 344 21.36 -25.51 13.58
CA THR A 344 20.88 -26.91 13.69
C THR A 344 20.88 -27.66 12.36
N GLY A 345 20.91 -26.95 11.23
CA GLY A 345 20.76 -27.52 9.89
C GLY A 345 19.35 -27.99 9.56
N THR A 346 18.36 -27.76 10.43
CA THR A 346 16.97 -28.18 10.23
C THR A 346 16.15 -27.07 9.60
N GLU A 347 15.14 -27.44 8.81
CA GLU A 347 14.18 -26.46 8.29
C GLU A 347 13.27 -25.94 9.41
N ARG A 348 13.04 -24.62 9.41
CA ARG A 348 12.08 -23.95 10.30
C ARG A 348 11.43 -22.76 9.59
N TRP A 349 10.34 -22.25 10.16
CA TRP A 349 9.77 -20.97 9.73
C TRP A 349 10.76 -19.83 9.93
N MET A 350 10.76 -18.89 8.99
CA MET A 350 11.39 -17.60 9.16
C MET A 350 10.62 -16.79 10.21
N THR A 351 11.32 -15.92 10.92
CA THR A 351 10.78 -14.95 11.87
C THR A 351 11.27 -13.56 11.51
N SER A 352 10.78 -12.53 12.19
CA SER A 352 11.27 -11.16 11.97
C SER A 352 12.79 -11.04 12.21
N LYS A 353 13.36 -11.84 13.12
CA LYS A 353 14.81 -11.87 13.41
C LYS A 353 15.66 -12.25 12.20
N ASP A 354 15.11 -13.07 11.31
CA ASP A 354 15.85 -13.61 10.17
C ASP A 354 15.97 -12.60 9.02
N VAL A 355 15.16 -11.53 9.04
CA VAL A 355 15.05 -10.57 7.92
C VAL A 355 15.38 -9.12 8.31
N ILE A 356 15.90 -8.87 9.51
CA ILE A 356 16.24 -7.50 9.96
C ILE A 356 17.38 -6.92 9.10
N ASP A 357 18.43 -7.70 8.88
CA ASP A 357 19.67 -7.27 8.24
C ASP A 357 19.68 -7.68 6.77
N THR A 358 19.46 -6.72 5.88
CA THR A 358 19.40 -6.96 4.43
C THR A 358 20.73 -7.49 3.88
N VAL A 359 21.87 -7.09 4.47
CA VAL A 359 23.19 -7.55 4.02
C VAL A 359 23.37 -9.04 4.30
N LYS A 360 22.87 -9.53 5.46
CA LYS A 360 22.81 -10.98 5.75
C LYS A 360 21.87 -11.73 4.80
N LEU A 361 20.82 -11.07 4.32
CA LEU A 361 19.92 -11.60 3.29
C LEU A 361 20.53 -11.58 1.88
N GLY A 362 21.70 -10.98 1.70
CA GLY A 362 22.45 -10.96 0.44
C GLY A 362 22.09 -9.81 -0.49
N TYR A 363 21.40 -8.77 0.00
CA TYR A 363 21.11 -7.57 -0.78
C TYR A 363 21.29 -6.28 0.01
N ASP A 364 21.40 -5.17 -0.70
CA ASP A 364 21.39 -3.82 -0.14
C ASP A 364 20.68 -2.89 -1.13
N TYR A 365 20.48 -1.64 -0.74
CA TYR A 365 19.90 -0.62 -1.58
C TYR A 365 20.98 0.30 -2.13
N ALA A 366 20.89 0.64 -3.42
CA ALA A 366 21.64 1.77 -3.94
C ALA A 366 21.18 3.00 -3.16
N LYS A 367 22.09 3.67 -2.45
CA LYS A 367 21.80 4.92 -1.74
C LYS A 367 21.40 5.96 -2.79
N PRO A 368 20.11 6.25 -3.02
CA PRO A 368 19.74 7.18 -4.06
C PRO A 368 20.11 8.59 -3.61
N GLN A 369 20.32 9.48 -4.56
CA GLN A 369 20.35 10.91 -4.25
C GLN A 369 18.94 11.29 -3.78
N TRP A 370 18.80 11.51 -2.47
CA TRP A 370 17.57 12.00 -1.87
C TRP A 370 17.21 13.33 -2.54
N GLN A 371 15.98 13.45 -3.05
CA GLN A 371 15.40 14.78 -3.06
C GLN A 371 15.36 15.23 -1.61
N LYS A 372 16.03 16.34 -1.30
CA LYS A 372 15.77 17.05 -0.05
C LYS A 372 14.29 17.38 -0.11
N PHE A 373 13.49 16.71 0.71
CA PHE A 373 12.10 17.12 0.90
C PHE A 373 12.18 18.54 1.42
N ASN A 374 11.66 19.49 0.65
CA ASN A 374 11.46 20.83 1.17
C ASN A 374 10.43 20.67 2.28
N VAL A 375 10.93 20.63 3.52
CA VAL A 375 10.14 20.62 4.74
C VAL A 375 9.21 21.82 4.65
N THR A 376 7.93 21.57 4.36
CA THR A 376 6.93 22.64 4.22
C THR A 376 6.40 23.08 5.59
N VAL A 377 6.63 22.29 6.64
CA VAL A 377 6.23 22.56 8.02
C VAL A 377 7.45 22.41 8.92
N ARG A 378 7.89 23.47 9.61
CA ARG A 378 8.97 23.34 10.59
C ARG A 378 8.45 22.48 11.74
N GLU A 379 9.27 21.57 12.29
CA GLU A 379 8.88 20.78 13.47
C GLU A 379 8.37 21.66 14.63
N ALA A 380 8.94 22.87 14.77
CA ALA A 380 8.51 23.86 15.76
C ALA A 380 7.07 24.36 15.57
N ASP A 381 6.54 24.35 14.34
CA ASP A 381 5.16 24.76 14.02
C ASP A 381 4.18 23.58 14.21
N ALA A 382 4.67 22.34 14.24
CA ALA A 382 3.87 21.15 14.54
C ALA A 382 3.68 20.94 16.05
N VAL A 383 4.70 21.28 16.83
CA VAL A 383 4.63 21.28 18.30
C VAL A 383 3.67 22.39 18.72
N ASN A 384 2.64 22.05 19.50
CA ASN A 384 1.55 22.91 20.00
C ASN A 384 0.30 23.02 19.12
N ALA A 385 0.33 22.58 17.85
CA ALA A 385 -0.87 22.60 17.04
C ALA A 385 -1.93 21.61 17.56
N PRO A 386 -3.21 22.03 17.65
CA PRO A 386 -4.28 21.15 18.11
C PRO A 386 -4.51 20.02 17.12
N LYS A 387 -5.16 18.97 17.60
CA LYS A 387 -5.43 17.76 16.82
C LYS A 387 -6.93 17.58 16.65
N LEU A 388 -7.34 17.25 15.43
CA LEU A 388 -8.66 16.67 15.20
C LEU A 388 -8.60 15.17 15.38
N THR A 389 -9.62 14.61 16.01
CA THR A 389 -9.88 13.18 16.09
C THR A 389 -11.15 12.87 15.32
N VAL A 390 -11.09 11.93 14.38
CA VAL A 390 -12.26 11.35 13.73
C VAL A 390 -12.54 9.99 14.32
N SER A 391 -13.80 9.71 14.68
CA SER A 391 -14.25 8.46 15.30
C SER A 391 -15.66 8.05 14.82
N GLY A 392 -16.18 6.95 15.37
CA GLY A 392 -17.51 6.44 15.03
C GLY A 392 -17.55 5.53 13.79
N ILE A 393 -16.38 5.12 13.28
CA ILE A 393 -16.26 4.34 12.06
C ILE A 393 -15.95 2.89 12.41
N ASN A 394 -16.89 1.98 12.09
CA ASN A 394 -16.66 0.54 12.22
C ASN A 394 -16.38 -0.07 10.84
N ARG A 395 -15.14 -0.51 10.60
CA ARG A 395 -14.74 -1.09 9.31
C ARG A 395 -15.43 -2.40 8.95
N SER A 396 -15.99 -3.16 9.89
CA SER A 396 -16.76 -4.36 9.52
C SER A 396 -18.08 -4.04 8.82
N LYS A 397 -18.54 -2.80 8.95
CA LYS A 397 -19.73 -2.28 8.26
C LYS A 397 -19.43 -1.74 6.87
N ILE A 398 -18.15 -1.71 6.47
CA ILE A 398 -17.71 -1.16 5.19
C ILE A 398 -17.14 -2.30 4.35
N ARG A 399 -17.62 -2.40 3.12
CA ARG A 399 -17.16 -3.39 2.16
C ARG A 399 -15.94 -2.86 1.41
N GLY A 400 -14.87 -3.64 1.42
CA GLY A 400 -13.66 -3.34 0.69
C GLY A 400 -12.89 -2.20 1.33
N SER A 401 -11.91 -1.70 0.59
CA SER A 401 -11.13 -0.53 0.97
C SER A 401 -11.97 0.74 0.93
N PHE A 402 -11.56 1.75 1.68
CA PHE A 402 -12.26 3.02 1.75
C PHE A 402 -11.31 4.14 2.19
N ILE A 403 -11.78 5.37 2.13
CA ILE A 403 -11.04 6.55 2.55
C ILE A 403 -11.85 7.28 3.62
N VAL A 404 -11.20 7.65 4.72
CA VAL A 404 -11.72 8.65 5.64
C VAL A 404 -11.12 10.00 5.25
N SER A 405 -11.94 10.99 4.97
CA SER A 405 -11.49 12.35 4.68
C SER A 405 -12.00 13.32 5.74
N THR A 406 -11.19 14.30 6.10
CA THR A 406 -11.57 15.37 7.04
C THR A 406 -11.59 16.70 6.31
N TRP A 407 -12.61 17.51 6.60
CA TRP A 407 -12.94 18.72 5.87
C TRP A 407 -13.19 19.89 6.81
N VAL A 408 -12.87 21.08 6.31
CA VAL A 408 -13.43 22.34 6.79
C VAL A 408 -14.73 22.61 6.04
N LYS A 409 -15.81 22.92 6.76
CA LYS A 409 -17.10 23.34 6.17
C LYS A 409 -16.99 24.74 5.60
N GLY A 410 -17.58 24.96 4.43
CA GLY A 410 -17.81 26.28 3.89
C GLY A 410 -19.02 26.95 4.52
N GLN A 411 -19.24 28.22 4.16
CA GLN A 411 -20.32 29.07 4.72
C GLN A 411 -21.75 28.48 4.60
N ASN A 412 -21.97 27.55 3.65
CA ASN A 412 -23.25 26.90 3.43
C ASN A 412 -23.34 25.48 4.02
N GLY A 413 -22.31 25.04 4.77
CA GLY A 413 -22.21 23.68 5.31
C GLY A 413 -21.60 22.64 4.36
N GLU A 414 -21.31 23.02 3.10
CA GLU A 414 -20.71 22.15 2.08
C GLU A 414 -19.20 21.93 2.28
N PRO A 415 -18.61 20.84 1.76
CA PRO A 415 -17.16 20.63 1.78
C PRO A 415 -16.40 21.77 1.07
N GLU A 416 -15.59 22.54 1.81
CA GLU A 416 -14.77 23.62 1.22
C GLU A 416 -13.32 23.17 1.00
N LYS A 417 -12.68 22.62 2.04
CA LYS A 417 -11.26 22.25 2.02
C LYS A 417 -11.04 20.89 2.67
N VAL A 418 -10.48 19.94 1.93
CA VAL A 418 -9.99 18.68 2.48
C VAL A 418 -8.64 18.91 3.17
N ILE A 419 -8.56 18.55 4.44
CA ILE A 419 -7.40 18.81 5.31
C ILE A 419 -6.70 17.54 5.77
N ASP A 420 -7.35 16.37 5.65
CA ASP A 420 -6.73 15.07 5.86
C ASP A 420 -7.42 13.98 5.04
N ILE A 421 -6.64 12.95 4.69
CA ILE A 421 -7.08 11.78 3.94
C ILE A 421 -6.39 10.55 4.54
N LYS A 422 -7.16 9.63 5.14
CA LYS A 422 -6.70 8.34 5.64
C LYS A 422 -7.26 7.19 4.80
N PRO A 423 -6.48 6.65 3.86
CA PRO A 423 -6.86 5.46 3.12
C PRO A 423 -6.72 4.20 4.00
N ILE A 424 -7.80 3.42 4.04
CA ILE A 424 -7.86 2.15 4.75
C ILE A 424 -7.87 1.05 3.68
N LEU A 425 -6.70 0.44 3.47
CA LEU A 425 -6.58 -0.77 2.66
C LEU A 425 -7.21 -1.91 3.44
N SER A 426 -8.28 -2.45 2.90
CA SER A 426 -9.11 -3.42 3.58
C SER A 426 -9.32 -4.65 2.72
N ARG A 427 -10.31 -5.44 3.11
CA ARG A 427 -10.83 -6.61 2.44
C ARG A 427 -12.33 -6.41 2.26
N TRP A 428 -12.93 -7.12 1.31
CA TRP A 428 -14.36 -7.00 1.04
C TRP A 428 -15.23 -7.49 2.18
N GLU A 429 -14.80 -8.56 2.84
CA GLU A 429 -15.46 -9.12 4.01
C GLU A 429 -14.45 -9.19 5.16
N VAL A 430 -14.50 -8.19 6.05
CA VAL A 430 -13.62 -8.12 7.22
C VAL A 430 -14.02 -9.18 8.26
N ASP A 431 -15.32 -9.51 8.33
CA ASP A 431 -15.89 -10.48 9.29
C ASP A 431 -15.44 -11.93 9.05
N SER A 432 -14.87 -12.26 7.89
CA SER A 432 -14.39 -13.62 7.62
C SER A 432 -12.88 -13.79 7.81
N CYS A 433 -12.16 -12.75 8.26
CA CYS A 433 -10.71 -12.80 8.45
C CYS A 433 -10.30 -12.70 9.93
N GLU A 434 -9.70 -13.79 10.43
CA GLU A 434 -9.21 -13.92 11.81
C GLU A 434 -8.27 -12.77 12.24
N ASN A 435 -7.38 -12.32 11.34
CA ASN A 435 -6.43 -11.25 11.64
C ASN A 435 -7.04 -9.84 11.57
N CYS A 436 -8.20 -9.66 10.94
CA CYS A 436 -8.80 -8.34 10.72
C CYS A 436 -9.92 -7.99 11.72
N GLN A 437 -10.42 -8.96 12.49
CA GLN A 437 -11.46 -8.75 13.50
C GLN A 437 -10.95 -8.11 14.80
N ASN A 438 -9.64 -8.15 15.06
CA ASN A 438 -9.08 -7.73 16.34
C ASN A 438 -9.27 -6.23 16.63
N TYR A 439 -9.40 -5.39 15.60
CA TYR A 439 -9.69 -3.95 15.73
C TYR A 439 -10.56 -3.45 14.59
N LEU A 440 -11.84 -3.26 14.89
CA LEU A 440 -12.83 -2.81 13.93
C LEU A 440 -13.08 -1.30 13.99
N ASP A 441 -12.68 -0.64 15.07
CA ASP A 441 -12.81 0.81 15.24
C ASP A 441 -11.70 1.54 14.47
N VAL A 442 -12.10 2.40 13.54
CA VAL A 442 -11.20 3.25 12.77
C VAL A 442 -11.24 4.65 13.37
N ARG A 443 -10.07 5.12 13.80
CA ARG A 443 -9.85 6.49 14.24
C ARG A 443 -8.73 7.13 13.44
N SER A 444 -8.89 8.38 13.09
CA SER A 444 -7.81 9.18 12.51
C SER A 444 -7.52 10.40 13.37
N HIS A 445 -6.26 10.82 13.33
CA HIS A 445 -5.80 12.01 14.03
C HIS A 445 -5.04 12.91 13.06
N THR A 446 -5.36 14.19 13.08
CA THR A 446 -4.80 15.20 12.17
C THR A 446 -4.32 16.37 12.98
N GLN A 447 -3.03 16.68 12.88
CA GLN A 447 -2.47 17.87 13.51
C GLN A 447 -2.64 19.09 12.60
N LEU A 448 -3.29 20.14 13.09
CA LEU A 448 -3.69 21.32 12.31
C LEU A 448 -2.54 22.34 12.14
N THR A 449 -1.44 21.90 11.54
CA THR A 449 -0.20 22.70 11.40
C THR A 449 -0.26 23.81 10.35
N LYS A 450 -1.31 23.88 9.55
CA LYS A 450 -1.47 24.85 8.45
C LYS A 450 -2.45 25.97 8.74
N PHE A 451 -2.96 26.02 9.97
CA PHE A 451 -3.92 27.01 10.43
C PHE A 451 -3.41 27.62 11.73
N THR A 452 -3.69 28.90 11.91
CA THR A 452 -3.49 29.61 13.17
C THR A 452 -4.58 29.24 14.18
N GLU A 453 -4.36 29.49 15.47
CA GLU A 453 -5.36 29.24 16.51
C GLU A 453 -6.66 30.02 16.23
N GLU A 454 -6.56 31.30 15.87
CA GLU A 454 -7.71 32.17 15.51
C GLU A 454 -8.49 31.61 14.32
N GLU A 455 -7.80 31.11 13.28
CA GLU A 455 -8.47 30.46 12.15
C GLU A 455 -9.22 29.19 12.56
N ILE A 456 -8.68 28.41 13.50
CA ILE A 456 -9.29 27.14 13.94
C ILE A 456 -10.54 27.38 14.79
N GLU A 457 -10.57 28.44 15.61
CA GLU A 457 -11.73 28.79 16.44
C GLU A 457 -12.99 29.10 15.61
N ASP A 458 -12.81 29.64 14.40
CA ASP A 458 -13.90 29.98 13.47
C ASP A 458 -14.22 28.85 12.47
N MET A 459 -13.55 27.70 12.54
CA MET A 459 -13.73 26.58 11.61
C MET A 459 -14.66 25.50 12.17
N ASP A 460 -15.61 25.09 11.34
CA ASP A 460 -16.37 23.86 11.55
C ASP A 460 -15.74 22.70 10.77
N PHE A 461 -15.58 21.56 11.44
CA PHE A 461 -15.02 20.35 10.84
C PHE A 461 -16.08 19.26 10.67
N PHE A 462 -15.88 18.41 9.68
CA PHE A 462 -16.61 17.16 9.52
C PHE A 462 -15.76 16.13 8.77
N ALA A 463 -16.22 14.89 8.75
CA ALA A 463 -15.55 13.81 8.05
C ALA A 463 -16.52 13.03 7.17
N LEU A 464 -15.98 12.46 6.09
CA LEU A 464 -16.70 11.59 5.18
C LEU A 464 -15.95 10.26 5.02
N VAL A 465 -16.70 9.19 4.86
CA VAL A 465 -16.19 7.88 4.44
C VAL A 465 -16.52 7.66 2.97
N HIS A 466 -15.50 7.53 2.13
CA HIS A 466 -15.65 7.25 0.70
C HIS A 466 -15.46 5.76 0.44
N THR A 467 -16.52 5.08 0.03
CA THR A 467 -16.50 3.65 -0.30
C THR A 467 -16.59 3.44 -1.81
N ARG A 468 -16.56 2.19 -2.27
CA ARG A 468 -16.78 1.86 -3.69
C ARG A 468 -18.21 2.19 -4.13
N GLU A 469 -19.17 2.01 -3.23
CA GLU A 469 -20.60 2.29 -3.45
C GLU A 469 -20.94 3.78 -3.28
N HIS A 470 -20.18 4.48 -2.44
CA HIS A 470 -20.37 5.91 -2.15
C HIS A 470 -19.06 6.69 -2.36
N PRO A 471 -18.60 6.85 -3.62
CA PRO A 471 -17.34 7.50 -3.91
C PRO A 471 -17.32 8.99 -3.51
N ASP A 472 -18.48 9.65 -3.51
CA ASP A 472 -18.60 11.05 -3.09
C ASP A 472 -18.58 11.23 -1.56
N GLY A 473 -18.67 10.13 -0.80
CA GLY A 473 -18.57 10.11 0.65
C GLY A 473 -19.93 10.06 1.37
N ILE A 474 -19.94 9.41 2.54
CA ILE A 474 -21.07 9.39 3.48
C ILE A 474 -20.61 9.89 4.85
N ASP A 475 -21.52 10.53 5.58
CA ASP A 475 -21.31 11.10 6.91
C ASP A 475 -21.80 10.19 8.05
N THR A 476 -22.36 9.02 7.71
CA THR A 476 -22.88 8.04 8.65
C THR A 476 -22.43 6.62 8.30
N ILE A 477 -22.20 5.80 9.32
CA ILE A 477 -21.91 4.36 9.19
C ILE A 477 -22.93 3.60 10.05
N ASP A 478 -23.70 2.69 9.43
CA ASP A 478 -24.75 1.91 10.10
C ASP A 478 -25.77 2.80 10.86
N GLY A 479 -26.11 3.95 10.26
CA GLY A 479 -27.03 4.94 10.83
C GLY A 479 -26.44 5.78 11.97
N ARG A 480 -25.15 5.64 12.30
CA ARG A 480 -24.46 6.47 13.30
C ARG A 480 -23.62 7.54 12.62
N PRO A 481 -23.64 8.79 13.11
CA PRO A 481 -22.82 9.86 12.55
C PRO A 481 -21.33 9.59 12.77
N ILE A 482 -20.51 10.03 11.83
CA ILE A 482 -19.07 10.13 12.00
C ILE A 482 -18.80 11.34 12.89
N GLU A 483 -18.01 11.13 13.94
CA GLU A 483 -17.70 12.15 14.93
C GLU A 483 -16.38 12.82 14.59
N VAL A 484 -16.31 14.14 14.78
CA VAL A 484 -15.08 14.93 14.66
C VAL A 484 -14.93 15.79 15.90
N GLU A 485 -13.85 15.58 16.64
CA GLU A 485 -13.56 16.27 17.90
C GLU A 485 -12.25 17.04 17.79
N LEU A 486 -12.26 18.31 18.22
CA LEU A 486 -11.05 19.14 18.33
C LEU A 486 -10.46 18.99 19.73
N GLY A 487 -9.23 18.50 19.81
CA GLY A 487 -8.47 18.42 21.06
C GLY A 487 -8.14 19.82 21.62
N ALA A 488 -7.75 19.86 22.90
CA ALA A 488 -7.64 21.13 23.62
C ALA A 488 -6.74 22.19 22.93
N LEU A 489 -7.31 23.37 22.67
CA LEU A 489 -6.61 24.62 22.38
C LEU A 489 -5.98 25.10 23.71
N ARG A 490 -4.74 24.70 24.02
CA ARG A 490 -4.04 25.19 25.22
C ARG A 490 -2.96 26.18 24.83
N GLY A 491 -3.32 27.46 24.86
CA GLY A 491 -2.40 28.59 25.01
C GLY A 491 -1.21 28.58 24.07
N TRP A 492 -1.46 28.79 22.78
CA TRP A 492 -0.40 29.26 21.89
C TRP A 492 0.01 30.66 22.36
N MET A 493 1.14 30.76 23.06
CA MET A 493 1.81 32.03 23.34
C MET A 493 3.29 31.92 22.98
#